data_AF-A0A7I9V4U9-F1
#
_entry.id   AF-A0A7I9V4U9-F1
#
_cell.length_a   1.000
_cell.length_b   1.000
_cell.length_c   1.000
_cell.angle_alpha   90.00
_cell.angle_beta   90.00
_cell.angle_gamma   90.00
#
_symmetry.space_group_name_H-M   'P 1'
#
loop_
_entity.id
_entity.type
_entity.pdbx_description
1 polymer ?
#
loop_
_entity_poly.entity_id
_entity_poly.type
_entity_poly.pdbx_seq_one_letter_code
_entity_poly.pdbx_strand_id
1 'polypeptide(L)'
;MDANPNVRGHRWGMRNHRRITPTDIPLIVLDDETVEYARTLAAAGTPMAVVSDRYTPVLPFMIGNNGYTVALVADVDDPIQLAEVLGRVESRIGPVTRTVRGHHTQPAA
;
A
#
# COMPACT_ATOMS: atom_id res chain seq x y z
N MET A 1 39.83 -40.47 -25.62
CA MET A 1 39.80 -40.72 -24.17
C MET A 1 40.61 -39.61 -23.55
N ASP A 2 40.06 -38.62 -22.85
CA ASP A 2 38.77 -38.58 -22.16
C ASP A 2 38.14 -37.19 -22.21
N ALA A 3 36.82 -37.20 -22.41
CA ALA A 3 35.96 -36.08 -22.11
C ALA A 3 35.99 -35.83 -20.60
N ASN A 4 36.14 -34.57 -20.17
CA ASN A 4 35.85 -34.20 -18.79
C ASN A 4 34.51 -33.45 -18.72
N PRO A 5 33.47 -34.06 -18.13
CA PRO A 5 32.12 -33.53 -18.03
C PRO A 5 31.98 -32.73 -16.73
N ASN A 6 31.70 -31.43 -16.82
CA ASN A 6 31.02 -30.75 -15.72
C ASN A 6 30.21 -29.57 -16.22
N VAL A 7 29.16 -29.91 -16.97
CA VAL A 7 27.95 -29.10 -17.07
C VAL A 7 27.30 -29.14 -15.68
N ARG A 8 27.74 -28.30 -14.76
CA ARG A 8 27.00 -28.02 -13.53
C ARG A 8 26.10 -26.85 -13.80
N GLY A 9 24.87 -27.19 -14.17
CA GLY A 9 23.75 -26.26 -14.19
C GLY A 9 23.65 -25.59 -12.83
N HIS A 10 24.17 -24.36 -12.73
CA HIS A 10 23.71 -23.42 -11.74
C HIS A 10 22.30 -23.01 -12.18
N ARG A 11 21.35 -23.88 -11.85
CA ARG A 11 19.93 -23.53 -11.73
C ARG A 11 19.90 -22.42 -10.69
N TRP A 12 20.01 -21.17 -11.15
CA TRP A 12 19.52 -20.04 -10.39
C TRP A 12 18.07 -20.39 -10.11
N GLY A 13 17.81 -20.86 -8.89
CA GLY A 13 16.48 -20.88 -8.34
C GLY A 13 15.97 -19.47 -8.53
N MET A 14 15.09 -19.30 -9.52
CA MET A 14 14.19 -18.17 -9.57
C MET A 14 13.52 -18.20 -8.21
N ARG A 15 14.06 -17.42 -7.28
CA ARG A 15 13.31 -16.94 -6.13
C ARG A 15 12.14 -16.26 -6.81
N ASN A 16 11.04 -16.99 -6.88
CA ASN A 16 9.74 -16.43 -7.12
C ASN A 16 9.60 -15.44 -5.99
N HIS A 17 10.03 -14.20 -6.21
CA HIS A 17 9.37 -13.04 -5.65
C HIS A 17 7.97 -13.17 -6.20
N ARG A 18 7.15 -14.02 -5.55
CA ARG A 18 5.73 -13.87 -5.56
C ARG A 18 5.60 -12.44 -5.09
N ARG A 19 5.45 -11.51 -6.04
CA ARG A 19 4.81 -10.25 -5.77
C ARG A 19 3.51 -10.72 -5.17
N ILE A 20 3.47 -10.77 -3.84
CA ILE A 20 2.22 -10.75 -3.12
C ILE A 20 1.78 -9.32 -3.44
N THR A 21 1.20 -9.12 -4.62
CA THR A 21 0.47 -7.92 -4.93
C THR A 21 -0.62 -7.97 -3.89
N PRO A 22 -0.60 -7.11 -2.86
CA PRO A 22 -1.63 -7.14 -1.84
C PRO A 22 -2.93 -6.92 -2.59
N THR A 23 -3.81 -7.92 -2.60
CA THR A 23 -5.05 -7.89 -3.38
C THR A 23 -6.16 -7.12 -2.66
N ASP A 24 -5.84 -6.48 -1.53
CA ASP A 24 -6.76 -5.68 -0.74
C ASP A 24 -6.01 -4.50 -0.12
N ILE A 25 -5.82 -3.42 -0.89
CA ILE A 25 -5.19 -2.19 -0.40
C ILE A 25 -6.32 -1.22 -0.01
N PRO A 26 -6.55 -0.99 1.30
CA PRO A 26 -7.49 0.02 1.73
C PRO A 26 -6.89 1.41 1.56
N LEU A 27 -7.69 2.34 1.03
CA LEU A 27 -7.48 3.77 1.18
C LEU A 27 -8.26 4.24 2.42
N ILE A 28 -7.56 4.65 3.45
CA ILE A 28 -8.16 5.08 4.72
C ILE A 28 -8.16 6.60 4.78
N VAL A 29 -9.34 7.19 4.84
CA VAL A 29 -9.50 8.62 5.07
C VAL A 29 -9.38 8.86 6.56
N LEU A 30 -8.36 9.59 6.99
CA LEU A 30 -8.03 9.78 8.39
C LEU A 30 -8.92 10.86 9.02
N ASP A 31 -9.60 10.41 10.06
CA ASP A 31 -10.38 11.18 11.03
C ASP A 31 -10.11 10.59 12.44
N ASP A 32 -10.84 11.09 13.43
CA ASP A 32 -10.67 10.64 14.82
C ASP A 32 -11.11 9.17 15.03
N GLU A 33 -11.93 8.61 14.12
CA GLU A 33 -12.45 7.23 14.22
C GLU A 33 -11.52 6.22 13.54
N THR A 34 -10.86 6.62 12.46
CA THR A 34 -10.08 5.72 11.57
C THR A 34 -8.58 5.73 11.87
N VAL A 35 -8.07 6.73 12.60
CA VAL A 35 -6.64 6.85 12.89
C VAL A 35 -6.06 5.64 13.64
N GLU A 36 -6.80 5.11 14.62
CA GLU A 36 -6.36 3.93 15.39
C GLU A 36 -6.42 2.64 14.56
N TYR A 37 -7.38 2.53 13.65
CA TYR A 37 -7.44 1.44 12.69
C TYR A 37 -6.22 1.46 11.76
N ALA A 38 -5.87 2.63 11.21
CA ALA A 38 -4.68 2.80 10.39
C ALA A 38 -3.39 2.48 11.16
N ARG A 39 -3.27 2.91 12.44
CA ARG A 39 -2.13 2.57 13.29
C ARG A 39 -1.99 1.06 13.49
N THR A 40 -3.11 0.35 13.69
CA THR A 40 -3.13 -1.11 13.85
C THR A 40 -2.61 -1.81 12.60
N LEU A 41 -3.06 -1.38 11.40
CA LEU A 41 -2.57 -1.93 10.14
C LEU A 41 -1.08 -1.62 9.90
N ALA A 42 -0.65 -0.40 10.20
CA ALA A 42 0.76 0.00 10.11
C ALA A 42 1.64 -0.88 11.01
N ALA A 43 1.24 -1.10 12.27
CA ALA A 43 1.95 -1.95 13.22
C ALA A 43 2.01 -3.42 12.77
N ALA A 44 0.96 -3.90 12.09
CA ALA A 44 0.91 -5.25 11.51
C ALA A 44 1.72 -5.37 10.19
N GLY A 45 2.27 -4.28 9.65
CA GLY A 45 2.95 -4.27 8.35
C GLY A 45 2.02 -4.54 7.17
N THR A 46 0.73 -4.25 7.32
CA THR A 46 -0.27 -4.44 6.25
C THR A 46 -0.15 -3.31 5.23
N PRO A 47 -0.06 -3.62 3.92
CA PRO A 47 -0.07 -2.61 2.88
C PRO A 47 -1.35 -1.79 2.87
N MET A 48 -1.22 -0.46 2.88
CA MET A 48 -2.37 0.45 2.93
C MET A 48 -2.00 1.84 2.41
N ALA A 49 -3.02 2.62 2.09
CA ALA A 49 -2.90 4.05 1.90
C ALA A 49 -3.69 4.81 2.97
N VAL A 50 -3.16 5.95 3.39
CA VAL A 50 -3.83 6.89 4.30
C VAL A 50 -3.87 8.27 3.66
N VAL A 51 -4.99 8.97 3.82
CA VAL A 51 -5.21 10.29 3.26
C VAL A 51 -5.97 11.17 4.25
N SER A 52 -5.66 12.46 4.30
CA SER A 52 -6.42 13.45 5.07
C SER A 52 -6.31 14.79 4.35
N ASP A 53 -7.30 15.66 4.54
CA ASP A 53 -7.23 17.06 4.15
C ASP A 53 -6.23 17.87 5.02
N ARG A 54 -5.87 17.32 6.19
CA ARG A 54 -4.93 17.91 7.14
C ARG A 54 -3.60 17.19 7.15
N TYR A 55 -2.53 17.96 7.31
CA TYR A 55 -1.17 17.42 7.38
C TYR A 55 -0.91 16.61 8.68
N THR A 56 -1.39 17.10 9.82
CA THR A 56 -1.08 16.56 11.15
C THR A 56 -1.45 15.07 11.32
N PRO A 57 -2.65 14.60 10.91
CA PRO A 57 -3.00 13.18 11.04
C PRO A 57 -2.15 12.23 10.19
N VAL A 58 -1.63 12.72 9.06
CA VAL A 58 -0.89 11.91 8.08
C VAL A 58 0.58 11.75 8.46
N LEU A 59 1.14 12.76 9.15
CA LEU A 59 2.57 12.83 9.50
C LEU A 59 3.16 11.55 10.13
N PRO A 60 2.50 10.87 11.10
CA PRO A 60 3.04 9.65 11.70
C PRO A 60 3.28 8.53 10.67
N PHE A 61 2.45 8.45 9.63
CA PHE A 61 2.52 7.43 8.59
C PHE A 61 3.53 7.76 7.50
N MET A 62 3.94 9.04 7.37
CA MET A 62 5.04 9.45 6.48
C MET A 62 6.41 9.05 7.04
N ILE A 63 6.57 9.14 8.37
CA ILE A 63 7.86 8.93 9.04
C ILE A 63 8.12 7.45 9.32
N GLY A 64 7.08 6.67 9.63
CA GLY A 64 7.16 5.25 10.02
C GLY A 64 6.92 4.24 8.88
N ASN A 65 7.15 4.63 7.62
CA ASN A 65 6.80 3.80 6.47
C ASN A 65 7.79 2.63 6.27
N ASN A 66 7.40 1.41 6.65
CA ASN A 66 8.13 0.17 6.37
C ASN A 66 8.16 -0.22 4.87
N GLY A 67 7.87 0.71 3.95
CA GLY A 67 7.73 0.49 2.51
C GLY A 67 6.32 0.10 2.06
N TYR A 68 5.41 -0.17 3.00
CA TYR A 68 4.06 -0.69 2.74
C TYR A 68 2.94 0.35 2.91
N THR A 69 3.27 1.58 3.33
CA THR A 69 2.28 2.64 3.54
C THR A 69 2.47 3.76 2.53
N VAL A 70 1.38 4.25 1.94
CA VAL A 70 1.35 5.49 1.17
C VAL A 70 0.56 6.53 1.96
N ALA A 71 1.21 7.62 2.36
CA ALA A 71 0.62 8.66 3.19
C ALA A 71 0.55 9.96 2.40
N LEU A 72 -0.67 10.49 2.21
CA LEU A 72 -0.95 11.64 1.33
C LEU A 72 -1.81 12.67 2.05
N VAL A 73 -1.67 13.93 1.66
CA VAL A 73 -2.56 15.01 2.09
C VAL A 73 -3.35 15.45 0.87
N ALA A 74 -4.67 15.31 0.90
CA ALA A 74 -5.59 15.63 -0.18
C ALA A 74 -7.03 15.67 0.34
N ASP A 75 -7.87 16.48 -0.30
CA ASP A 75 -9.32 16.45 -0.11
C ASP A 75 -9.92 15.32 -0.96
N VAL A 76 -10.52 14.33 -0.33
CA VAL A 76 -11.11 13.15 -1.00
C VAL A 76 -12.58 13.34 -1.41
N ASP A 77 -13.18 14.47 -1.04
CA ASP A 77 -14.50 14.88 -1.53
C ASP A 77 -14.38 15.67 -2.84
N ASP A 78 -13.19 16.18 -3.16
CA ASP A 78 -12.82 16.63 -4.49
C ASP A 78 -12.48 15.42 -5.40
N PRO A 79 -13.26 15.15 -6.46
CA PRO A 79 -13.06 13.99 -7.32
C PRO A 79 -11.73 14.02 -8.09
N ILE A 80 -11.17 15.21 -8.37
CA ILE A 80 -9.90 15.35 -9.08
C ILE A 80 -8.76 14.91 -8.15
N GLN A 81 -8.75 15.42 -6.93
CA GLN A 81 -7.77 15.05 -5.93
C GLN A 81 -7.87 13.57 -5.53
N LEU A 82 -9.09 13.02 -5.43
CA LEU A 82 -9.28 11.59 -5.20
C LEU A 82 -8.66 10.74 -6.33
N ALA A 83 -8.85 11.12 -7.60
CA ALA A 83 -8.26 10.40 -8.73
C ALA A 83 -6.71 10.44 -8.69
N GLU A 84 -6.13 11.58 -8.31
CA GLU A 84 -4.67 11.71 -8.13
C GLU A 84 -4.14 10.83 -7.00
N VAL A 85 -4.86 10.80 -5.87
CA VAL A 85 -4.55 9.92 -4.73
C VAL A 85 -4.55 8.46 -5.17
N LEU A 86 -5.63 8.01 -5.82
CA LEU A 86 -5.76 6.64 -6.31
C LEU A 86 -4.60 6.30 -7.26
N GLY A 87 -4.36 7.10 -8.30
CA GLY A 87 -3.28 6.85 -9.26
C GLY A 87 -1.89 6.76 -8.60
N ARG A 88 -1.64 7.57 -7.58
CA ARG A 88 -0.36 7.56 -6.84
C ARG A 88 -0.22 6.34 -5.92
N VAL A 89 -1.30 5.92 -5.28
CA VAL A 89 -1.31 4.69 -4.46
C VAL A 89 -1.13 3.47 -5.36
N GLU A 90 -1.92 3.38 -6.42
CA GLU A 90 -1.97 2.23 -7.31
C GLU A 90 -0.67 1.98 -8.04
N SER A 91 -0.03 3.04 -8.53
CA SER A 91 1.29 2.96 -9.16
C SER A 91 2.40 2.51 -8.20
N ARG A 92 2.22 2.69 -6.88
CA ARG A 92 3.25 2.43 -5.88
C ARG A 92 3.10 1.09 -5.18
N ILE A 93 1.91 0.77 -4.70
CA ILE A 93 1.68 -0.41 -3.84
C ILE A 93 0.67 -1.40 -4.41
N GLY A 94 -0.14 -1.02 -5.40
CA GLY A 94 -1.14 -1.88 -6.05
C GLY A 94 -2.57 -1.31 -6.01
N PRO A 95 -3.52 -1.99 -6.68
CA PRO A 95 -4.89 -1.48 -6.85
C PRO A 95 -5.58 -1.22 -5.51
N VAL A 96 -6.26 -0.07 -5.40
CA VAL A 96 -7.09 0.22 -4.23
C VAL A 96 -8.39 -0.53 -4.38
N THR A 97 -8.76 -1.31 -3.38
CA THR A 97 -9.97 -2.17 -3.43
C THR A 97 -11.15 -1.58 -2.69
N ARG A 98 -10.87 -0.74 -1.69
CA ARG A 98 -11.88 -0.12 -0.84
C ARG A 98 -11.38 1.17 -0.22
N THR A 99 -12.33 2.05 0.05
CA THR A 99 -12.12 3.28 0.82
C THR A 99 -12.80 3.13 2.18
N VAL A 100 -12.09 3.47 3.26
CA VAL A 100 -12.58 3.43 4.63
C VAL A 100 -12.74 4.86 5.14
N ARG A 101 -13.93 5.22 5.62
CA ARG A 101 -14.31 6.55 6.15
C ARG A 101 -15.16 6.36 7.41
N GLY A 102 -14.74 6.89 8.56
CA GLY A 102 -15.39 6.56 9.83
C GLY A 102 -15.61 5.06 10.01
N HIS A 103 -16.85 4.66 10.36
CA HIS A 103 -17.28 3.26 10.41
C HIS A 103 -17.75 2.66 9.07
N HIS A 104 -17.73 3.44 7.98
CA HIS A 104 -18.20 3.02 6.66
C HIS A 104 -17.05 2.53 5.78
N THR A 105 -17.27 1.41 5.09
CA THR A 105 -16.38 0.92 4.02
C THR A 105 -17.13 0.97 2.70
N GLN A 106 -16.55 1.60 1.69
CA GLN A 106 -17.09 1.70 0.34
C GLN A 106 -16.12 1.04 -0.66
N PRO A 107 -16.58 0.40 -1.74
CA PRO A 107 -15.70 0.00 -2.84
C PRO A 107 -14.91 1.19 -3.40
N ALA A 108 -13.72 0.94 -3.92
CA ALA A 108 -12.96 1.96 -4.65
C ALA A 108 -13.77 2.46 -5.86
N ALA A 109 -13.74 3.77 -6.10
CA ALA A 109 -14.50 4.46 -7.14
C ALA A 109 -13.94 4.20 -8.54
#